data_AF-A0A2W7A5I7-F1
#
_entry.id   AF-A0A2W7A5I7-F1
#
_cell.length_a   1.000
_cell.length_b   1.000
_cell.length_c   1.000
_cell.angle_alpha   90.00
_cell.angle_beta   90.00
_cell.angle_gamma   90.00
#
_symmetry.space_group_name_H-M   'P 1'
#
loop_
_entity.id
_entity.type
_entity.pdbx_description
1 polymer ?
#
loop_
_entity_poly.entity_id
_entity_poly.type
_entity_poly.pdbx_seq_one_letter_code
_entity_poly.pdbx_strand_id
1 'polypeptide(L)'
;MWTILKQQLWRWRGVLVTVPSIAGGLLLLRLAGTLQFMELVALDQMFRLRPVEPIDSRIVLVTIDESDIKQLGQWPMSDAMLASAITLLKQQQPRVIGLDIFRDLPVEPGHQDLINVFTTTPNLIGIENVIKAANGEAVQAPPLLKQRDQVSASDLLLDRDGRVRRSLLYLRTQDDRSIFTLGARLAFFYLDRQGVHRQPLNPEQTKFRLGRAVFTPLQPNDGGYVGMDQIPARVSHDLAYGCFAGSAATGFNSRKRGCSPS
;
A
#
# COMPACT_ATOMS: atom_id res chain seq x y z
N MET A 1 -2.11 -58.72 6.76
CA MET A 1 -1.96 -57.25 6.58
C MET A 1 -3.25 -56.58 6.10
N TRP A 2 -3.90 -57.08 5.03
CA TRP A 2 -5.13 -56.49 4.46
C TRP A 2 -6.36 -56.50 5.40
N THR A 3 -6.52 -57.55 6.20
CA THR A 3 -7.64 -57.70 7.14
C THR A 3 -7.54 -56.73 8.33
N ILE A 4 -6.33 -56.50 8.84
CA ILE A 4 -6.03 -55.52 9.89
C ILE A 4 -6.30 -54.10 9.38
N LEU A 5 -5.89 -53.79 8.14
CA LEU A 5 -6.17 -52.51 7.49
C LEU A 5 -7.68 -52.26 7.31
N LYS A 6 -8.45 -53.28 6.88
CA LYS A 6 -9.92 -53.20 6.78
C LYS A 6 -10.59 -52.93 8.11
N GLN A 7 -10.16 -53.61 9.18
CA GLN A 7 -10.70 -53.43 10.53
C GLN A 7 -10.37 -52.03 11.09
N GLN A 8 -9.15 -51.54 10.81
CA GLN A 8 -8.72 -50.19 11.15
C GLN A 8 -9.57 -49.14 10.42
N LEU A 9 -9.74 -49.25 9.09
CA LEU A 9 -10.58 -48.35 8.28
C LEU A 9 -12.05 -48.36 8.74
N TRP A 10 -12.59 -49.52 9.12
CA TRP A 10 -13.97 -49.63 9.60
C TRP A 10 -14.18 -48.98 10.97
N ARG A 11 -13.18 -49.03 11.86
CA ARG A 11 -13.20 -48.30 13.14
C ARG A 11 -13.12 -46.78 12.93
N TRP A 12 -12.38 -46.33 11.93
CA TRP A 12 -12.19 -44.91 11.61
C TRP A 12 -13.21 -44.33 10.62
N ARG A 13 -14.18 -45.12 10.14
CA ARG A 13 -15.15 -44.72 9.12
C ARG A 13 -15.91 -43.44 9.44
N GLY A 14 -16.23 -43.22 10.72
CA GLY A 14 -16.89 -41.98 11.15
C GLY A 14 -16.02 -40.76 10.88
N VAL A 15 -14.75 -40.80 11.31
CA VAL A 15 -13.78 -39.73 11.07
C VAL A 15 -13.53 -39.54 9.57
N LEU A 16 -13.38 -40.64 8.82
CA LEU A 16 -13.12 -40.63 7.38
C LEU A 16 -14.28 -40.09 6.55
N VAL A 17 -15.51 -40.07 7.07
CA VAL A 17 -16.67 -39.47 6.39
C VAL A 17 -16.94 -38.05 6.89
N THR A 18 -16.86 -37.83 8.20
CA THR A 18 -17.20 -36.53 8.80
C THR A 18 -16.18 -35.46 8.43
N VAL A 19 -14.88 -35.75 8.48
CA VAL A 19 -13.84 -34.74 8.19
C VAL A 19 -13.91 -34.26 6.74
N PRO A 20 -13.96 -35.13 5.71
CA PRO A 20 -14.09 -34.67 4.33
C PRO A 20 -15.42 -34.00 4.04
N SER A 21 -16.52 -34.44 4.68
CA SER A 21 -17.83 -33.80 4.52
C SER A 21 -17.82 -32.36 5.02
N ILE A 22 -17.28 -32.14 6.23
CA ILE A 22 -17.15 -30.78 6.80
C ILE A 22 -16.19 -29.94 5.95
N ALA A 23 -15.01 -30.49 5.60
CA ALA A 23 -14.03 -29.78 4.78
C ALA A 23 -14.61 -29.40 3.40
N GLY A 24 -15.31 -30.32 2.75
CA GLY A 24 -16.00 -30.08 1.48
C GLY A 24 -17.10 -29.03 1.61
N GLY A 25 -17.90 -29.10 2.67
CA GLY A 25 -18.93 -28.09 2.97
C GLY A 25 -18.32 -26.69 3.16
N LEU A 26 -17.25 -26.58 3.95
CA LEU A 26 -16.54 -25.32 4.15
C LEU A 26 -15.92 -24.78 2.86
N LEU A 27 -15.33 -25.65 2.03
CA LEU A 27 -14.79 -25.26 0.73
C LEU A 27 -15.89 -24.73 -0.20
N LEU A 28 -17.07 -25.37 -0.22
CA LEU A 28 -18.21 -24.90 -1.01
C LEU A 28 -18.72 -23.54 -0.52
N LEU A 29 -18.88 -23.37 0.80
CA LEU A 29 -19.28 -22.08 1.39
C LEU A 29 -18.26 -20.97 1.12
N ARG A 30 -16.95 -21.32 1.14
CA ARG A 30 -15.87 -20.39 0.80
C ARG A 30 -15.93 -20.02 -0.68
N LEU A 31 -16.04 -20.99 -1.59
CA LEU A 31 -16.13 -20.72 -3.03
C LEU A 31 -17.40 -19.95 -3.41
N ALA A 32 -18.48 -20.10 -2.65
CA ALA A 32 -19.71 -19.32 -2.81
C ALA A 32 -19.63 -17.89 -2.23
N GLY A 33 -18.52 -17.52 -1.57
CA GLY A 33 -18.34 -16.20 -0.96
C GLY A 33 -19.15 -15.97 0.32
N THR A 34 -19.82 -16.99 0.85
CA THR A 34 -20.67 -16.86 2.04
C THR A 34 -19.85 -16.55 3.30
N LEU A 35 -18.60 -17.04 3.35
CA LEU A 35 -17.66 -16.82 4.44
C LEU A 35 -16.85 -15.53 4.30
N GLN A 36 -16.84 -14.89 3.12
CA GLN A 36 -15.98 -13.73 2.81
C GLN A 36 -16.13 -12.61 3.83
N PHE A 37 -17.37 -12.27 4.23
CA PHE A 37 -17.59 -11.22 5.22
C PHE A 37 -16.91 -11.54 6.56
N MET A 38 -17.03 -12.78 7.05
CA MET A 38 -16.42 -13.19 8.32
C MET A 38 -14.89 -13.24 8.20
N GLU A 39 -14.35 -13.68 7.07
CA GLU A 39 -12.91 -13.70 6.82
C GLU A 39 -12.32 -12.28 6.80
N LEU A 40 -13.00 -11.32 6.16
CA LEU A 40 -12.58 -9.91 6.16
C LEU A 40 -12.71 -9.24 7.52
N VAL A 41 -13.73 -9.58 8.31
CA VAL A 41 -13.83 -9.10 9.70
C VAL A 41 -12.70 -9.69 10.56
N ALA A 42 -12.39 -10.97 10.40
CA ALA A 42 -11.27 -11.59 11.09
C ALA A 42 -9.93 -10.93 10.72
N LEU A 43 -9.74 -10.61 9.43
CA LEU A 43 -8.59 -9.84 8.94
C LEU A 43 -8.48 -8.47 9.61
N ASP A 44 -9.59 -7.73 9.69
CA ASP A 44 -9.62 -6.42 10.36
C ASP A 44 -9.24 -6.53 11.85
N GLN A 45 -9.64 -7.61 12.53
CA GLN A 45 -9.22 -7.87 13.91
C GLN A 45 -7.74 -8.20 14.00
N MET A 46 -7.19 -8.98 13.07
CA MET A 46 -5.75 -9.25 13.02
C MET A 46 -4.92 -7.98 12.85
N PHE A 47 -5.39 -7.02 12.04
CA PHE A 47 -4.74 -5.71 11.93
C PHE A 47 -4.79 -4.92 13.24
N ARG A 48 -5.91 -4.96 13.97
CA ARG A 48 -6.04 -4.29 15.28
C ARG A 48 -5.20 -4.93 16.38
N LEU A 49 -4.98 -6.24 16.30
CA LEU A 49 -4.15 -6.99 17.25
C LEU A 49 -2.66 -6.87 16.93
N ARG A 50 -2.29 -6.28 15.79
CA ARG A 50 -0.90 -6.08 15.41
C ARG A 50 -0.22 -5.12 16.41
N PRO A 51 0.99 -5.44 16.89
CA PRO A 51 1.76 -4.51 17.69
C PRO A 51 1.98 -3.19 16.94
N VAL A 52 2.01 -2.08 17.69
CA VAL A 52 2.32 -0.76 17.14
C VAL A 52 3.73 -0.79 16.55
N GLU A 53 3.87 -0.41 15.28
CA GLU A 53 5.17 -0.27 14.65
C GLU A 53 5.87 1.00 15.17
N PRO A 54 7.19 0.95 15.47
CA PRO A 54 7.93 2.12 15.90
C PRO A 54 7.99 3.16 14.78
N ILE A 55 7.98 4.44 15.15
CA ILE A 55 8.12 5.55 14.20
C ILE A 55 9.50 5.48 13.54
N ASP A 56 9.52 5.52 12.20
CA ASP A 56 10.75 5.56 11.42
C ASP A 56 11.31 6.98 11.38
N SER A 57 12.49 7.19 11.97
CA SER A 57 13.13 8.51 12.06
C SER A 57 13.55 9.10 10.70
N ARG A 58 13.50 8.32 9.61
CA ARG A 58 13.83 8.76 8.26
C ARG A 58 12.65 9.46 7.57
N ILE A 59 11.45 9.34 8.13
CA ILE A 59 10.20 9.86 7.55
C ILE A 59 9.69 10.98 8.45
N VAL A 60 9.45 12.15 7.85
CA VAL A 60 8.81 13.27 8.53
C VAL A 60 7.44 13.48 7.87
N LEU A 61 6.38 13.44 8.68
CA LEU A 61 5.03 13.76 8.26
C LEU A 61 4.72 15.19 8.67
N VAL A 62 4.40 16.03 7.70
CA VAL A 62 3.89 17.39 7.94
C VAL A 62 2.39 17.33 7.69
N THR A 63 1.62 17.43 8.76
CA THR A 63 0.16 17.37 8.71
C THR A 63 -0.42 18.78 8.71
N ILE A 64 -1.61 18.92 8.13
CA ILE A 64 -2.45 20.10 8.25
C ILE A 64 -3.74 19.62 8.90
N ASP A 65 -4.09 20.17 10.04
CA ASP A 65 -5.32 19.85 10.75
C ASP A 65 -6.31 21.03 10.75
N GLU A 66 -7.50 20.78 11.31
CA GLU A 66 -8.59 21.74 11.39
C GLU A 66 -8.23 22.98 12.21
N SER A 67 -7.29 22.87 13.15
CA SER A 67 -6.80 24.01 13.91
C SER A 67 -5.89 24.88 13.06
N ASP A 68 -5.04 24.28 12.22
CA ASP A 68 -4.21 25.00 11.24
C ASP A 68 -5.08 25.72 10.21
N ILE A 69 -6.10 25.05 9.68
CA ILE A 69 -7.04 25.63 8.70
C ILE A 69 -7.76 26.84 9.30
N LYS A 70 -8.23 26.74 10.55
CA LYS A 70 -8.87 27.85 11.26
C LYS A 70 -7.91 29.02 11.48
N GLN A 71 -6.65 28.75 11.82
CA GLN A 71 -5.63 29.77 12.00
C GLN A 71 -5.29 30.49 10.68
N LEU A 72 -5.25 29.75 9.56
CA LEU A 72 -5.03 30.32 8.23
C LEU A 72 -6.22 31.16 7.73
N GLY A 73 -7.43 30.86 8.20
CA GLY A 73 -8.66 31.59 7.86
C GLY A 73 -9.17 31.35 6.43
N GLN A 74 -8.45 30.56 5.62
CA GLN A 74 -8.82 30.20 4.25
C GLN A 74 -8.33 28.79 3.91
N TRP A 75 -9.17 28.05 3.18
CA TRP A 75 -8.81 26.76 2.61
C TRP A 75 -9.42 26.62 1.21
N PRO A 76 -8.68 26.16 0.20
CA PRO A 76 -7.27 25.74 0.24
C PRO A 76 -6.31 26.88 0.62
N MET A 77 -5.17 26.55 1.24
CA MET A 77 -4.13 27.55 1.54
C MET A 77 -3.64 28.24 0.25
N SER A 78 -3.11 29.45 0.32
CA SER A 78 -2.56 30.13 -0.87
C SER A 78 -1.29 29.47 -1.41
N ASP A 79 -1.00 29.72 -2.68
CA ASP A 79 0.20 29.21 -3.35
C ASP A 79 1.48 29.81 -2.76
N ALA A 80 1.46 31.07 -2.29
CA ALA A 80 2.55 31.67 -1.54
C ALA A 80 2.90 30.88 -0.27
N MET A 81 1.87 30.46 0.49
CA MET A 81 2.08 29.70 1.73
C MET A 81 2.63 28.31 1.42
N LEU A 82 2.08 27.63 0.42
CA LEU A 82 2.56 26.33 -0.01
C LEU A 82 4.00 26.38 -0.55
N ALA A 83 4.33 27.40 -1.35
CA ALA A 83 5.68 27.64 -1.85
C ALA A 83 6.69 27.86 -0.71
N SER A 84 6.30 28.64 0.30
CA SER A 84 7.11 28.86 1.50
C SER A 84 7.35 27.57 2.28
N ALA A 85 6.29 26.78 2.53
CA ALA A 85 6.39 25.49 3.22
C ALA A 85 7.32 24.51 2.49
N ILE A 86 7.16 24.36 1.17
CA ILE A 86 8.03 23.49 0.38
C ILE A 86 9.47 24.00 0.37
N THR A 87 9.67 25.33 0.31
CA THR A 87 11.01 25.94 0.39
C THR A 87 11.70 25.63 1.72
N LEU A 88 10.99 25.73 2.83
CA LEU A 88 11.50 25.38 4.16
C LEU A 88 11.89 23.89 4.23
N LEU A 89 11.03 23.01 3.71
CA LEU A 89 11.31 21.57 3.66
C LEU A 89 12.53 21.27 2.79
N LYS A 90 12.64 21.93 1.63
CA LYS A 90 13.77 21.78 0.71
C LYS A 90 15.11 22.15 1.35
N GLN A 91 15.13 23.15 2.25
CA GLN A 91 16.35 23.55 2.97
C GLN A 91 16.91 22.43 3.86
N GLN A 92 16.06 21.52 4.34
CA GLN A 92 16.48 20.34 5.11
C GLN A 92 17.07 19.22 4.24
N GLN A 93 17.20 19.45 2.93
CA GLN A 93 17.75 18.51 1.95
C GLN A 93 17.13 17.09 1.99
N PRO A 94 15.79 16.96 2.02
CA PRO A 94 15.15 15.67 2.02
C PRO A 94 15.47 14.91 0.73
N ARG A 95 15.55 13.59 0.82
CA ARG A 95 15.81 12.75 -0.35
C ARG A 95 14.70 12.84 -1.39
N VAL A 96 13.46 12.89 -0.93
CA VAL A 96 12.24 13.04 -1.75
C VAL A 96 11.17 13.74 -0.91
N ILE A 97 10.33 14.54 -1.54
CA ILE A 97 9.19 15.23 -0.91
C ILE A 97 7.92 14.73 -1.60
N GLY A 98 6.96 14.23 -0.83
CA GLY A 98 5.61 13.94 -1.31
C GLY A 98 4.66 15.06 -0.90
N LEU A 99 3.89 15.56 -1.85
CA LEU A 99 2.88 16.58 -1.64
C LEU A 99 1.50 15.98 -1.89
N ASP A 100 0.82 15.61 -0.81
CA ASP A 100 -0.55 15.06 -0.82
C ASP A 100 -1.59 16.20 -0.71
N ILE A 101 -1.46 17.22 -1.56
CA ILE A 101 -2.38 18.36 -1.67
C ILE A 101 -2.70 18.54 -3.15
N PHE A 102 -3.99 18.50 -3.49
CA PHE A 102 -4.44 18.78 -4.85
C PHE A 102 -4.19 20.24 -5.21
N ARG A 103 -3.58 20.46 -6.38
CA ARG A 103 -3.20 21.79 -6.89
C ARG A 103 -3.30 21.89 -8.41
N ASP A 104 -4.45 21.44 -8.93
CA ASP A 104 -4.82 21.52 -10.34
C ASP A 104 -5.06 22.96 -10.81
N LEU A 105 -5.57 23.81 -9.91
CA LEU A 105 -5.85 25.22 -10.15
C LEU A 105 -4.95 26.15 -9.31
N PRO A 106 -4.60 27.34 -9.84
CA PRO A 106 -3.86 28.35 -9.08
C PRO A 106 -4.69 28.85 -7.89
N VAL A 107 -4.03 29.06 -6.75
CA VAL A 107 -4.65 29.67 -5.56
C VAL A 107 -3.85 30.90 -5.17
N GLU A 108 -4.27 32.06 -5.66
CA GLU A 108 -3.59 33.32 -5.37
C GLU A 108 -3.71 33.72 -3.88
N PRO A 109 -2.76 34.49 -3.35
CA PRO A 109 -1.56 35.01 -4.01
C PRO A 109 -0.41 34.00 -4.09
N GLY A 110 0.50 34.19 -5.05
CA GLY A 110 1.83 33.57 -5.08
C GLY A 110 1.97 32.38 -6.03
N HIS A 111 1.13 32.27 -7.04
CA HIS A 111 1.21 31.18 -8.00
C HIS A 111 2.57 31.11 -8.71
N GLN A 112 3.15 32.26 -9.05
CA GLN A 112 4.47 32.33 -9.68
C GLN A 112 5.59 31.79 -8.77
N ASP A 113 5.51 32.03 -7.46
CA ASP A 113 6.47 31.49 -6.50
C ASP A 113 6.36 29.97 -6.40
N LEU A 114 5.13 29.44 -6.42
CA LEU A 114 4.90 28.00 -6.44
C LEU A 114 5.44 27.34 -7.71
N ILE A 115 5.23 27.96 -8.88
CA ILE A 115 5.85 27.54 -10.16
C ILE A 115 7.38 27.49 -10.04
N ASN A 116 7.99 28.52 -9.44
CA ASN A 116 9.44 28.58 -9.26
C ASN A 116 9.93 27.46 -8.34
N VAL A 117 9.21 27.18 -7.26
CA VAL A 117 9.53 26.08 -6.33
C VAL A 117 9.39 24.72 -7.02
N PHE A 118 8.32 24.49 -7.78
CA PHE A 118 8.14 23.26 -8.56
C PHE A 118 9.25 23.06 -9.58
N THR A 119 9.65 24.13 -10.27
CA THR A 119 10.73 24.10 -11.27
C THR A 119 12.07 23.75 -10.64
N THR A 120 12.38 24.32 -9.48
CA THR A 120 13.69 24.19 -8.83
C THR A 120 13.80 22.99 -7.88
N THR A 121 12.76 22.17 -7.74
CA THR A 121 12.70 21.06 -6.76
C THR A 121 12.41 19.73 -7.48
N PRO A 122 13.43 19.11 -8.09
CA PRO A 122 13.24 17.92 -8.93
C PRO A 122 12.85 16.65 -8.16
N ASN A 123 13.00 16.66 -6.83
CA ASN A 123 12.64 15.58 -5.92
C ASN A 123 11.27 15.79 -5.24
N LEU A 124 10.47 16.76 -5.72
CA LEU A 124 9.09 16.96 -5.29
C LEU A 124 8.14 16.14 -6.16
N ILE A 125 7.28 15.35 -5.53
CA ILE A 125 6.25 14.55 -6.18
C ILE A 125 4.88 15.04 -5.70
N GLY A 126 4.07 15.57 -6.62
CA GLY A 126 2.68 15.93 -6.36
C GLY A 126 1.73 14.77 -6.62
N ILE A 127 0.43 15.02 -6.41
CA ILE A 127 -0.62 14.03 -6.62
C ILE A 127 -1.59 14.39 -7.74
N GLU A 128 -2.22 13.37 -8.30
CA GLU A 128 -3.46 13.45 -9.08
C GLU A 128 -4.38 12.30 -8.68
N ASN A 129 -5.67 12.43 -9.00
CA ASN A 129 -6.65 11.37 -8.81
C ASN A 129 -7.01 10.78 -10.17
N VAL A 130 -6.78 9.47 -10.36
CA VAL A 130 -6.83 8.81 -11.68
C VAL A 130 -8.16 8.09 -11.93
N ILE A 131 -8.69 7.42 -10.92
CA ILE A 131 -9.97 6.72 -10.92
C ILE A 131 -11.04 7.76 -10.62
N LYS A 132 -12.05 7.85 -11.48
CA LYS A 132 -13.24 8.63 -11.16
C LYS A 132 -13.82 8.09 -9.86
N ALA A 133 -13.80 8.90 -8.79
CA ALA A 133 -14.49 8.54 -7.57
C ALA A 133 -15.95 8.22 -7.91
N ALA A 134 -16.62 7.36 -7.12
CA ALA A 134 -18.01 6.98 -7.33
C ALA A 134 -19.00 8.17 -7.38
N ASN A 135 -18.52 9.39 -7.13
CA ASN A 135 -19.23 10.63 -6.93
C ASN A 135 -18.39 11.87 -7.35
N GLY A 136 -17.34 11.74 -8.18
CA GLY A 136 -16.52 12.91 -8.56
C GLY A 136 -15.67 12.76 -9.83
N GLU A 137 -15.29 13.89 -10.40
CA GLU A 137 -14.33 14.00 -11.50
C GLU A 137 -12.91 13.68 -11.01
N ALA A 138 -12.08 13.17 -11.92
CA ALA A 138 -10.65 12.99 -11.68
C ALA A 138 -9.99 14.37 -11.46
N VAL A 139 -9.33 14.56 -10.33
CA VAL A 139 -8.58 15.80 -10.05
C VAL A 139 -7.24 15.71 -10.77
N GLN A 140 -6.99 16.66 -11.67
CA GLN A 140 -5.77 16.67 -12.47
C GLN A 140 -4.54 17.02 -11.63
N ALA A 141 -3.37 16.60 -12.08
CA ALA A 141 -2.13 17.07 -11.46
C ALA A 141 -1.83 18.53 -11.81
N PRO A 142 -0.99 19.21 -11.02
CA PRO A 142 -0.40 20.49 -11.41
C PRO A 142 0.31 20.35 -12.76
N PRO A 143 -0.01 21.15 -13.80
CA PRO A 143 0.49 20.93 -15.16
C PRO A 143 2.01 20.84 -15.25
N LEU A 144 2.72 21.69 -14.51
CA LEU A 144 4.19 21.70 -14.49
C LEU A 144 4.78 20.42 -13.89
N LEU A 145 4.20 19.88 -12.81
CA LEU A 145 4.69 18.62 -12.24
C LEU A 145 4.40 17.45 -13.19
N LYS A 146 3.25 17.46 -13.86
CA LYS A 146 2.87 16.44 -14.85
C LYS A 146 3.82 16.38 -16.04
N GLN A 147 4.20 17.54 -16.58
CA GLN A 147 5.19 17.63 -17.66
C GLN A 147 6.56 17.07 -17.29
N ARG A 148 6.89 17.03 -15.98
CA ARG A 148 8.18 16.59 -15.44
C ARG A 148 8.17 15.16 -14.90
N ASP A 149 7.07 14.41 -15.09
CA ASP A 149 6.89 13.08 -14.48
C ASP A 149 7.01 13.11 -12.93
N GLN A 150 6.64 14.23 -12.32
CA GLN A 150 6.72 14.47 -10.87
C GLN A 150 5.34 14.33 -10.20
N VAL A 151 4.53 13.38 -10.66
CA VAL A 151 3.15 13.16 -10.21
C VAL A 151 2.95 11.70 -9.81
N SER A 152 2.05 11.46 -8.87
CA SER A 152 1.63 10.14 -8.43
C SER A 152 0.13 10.10 -8.15
N ALA A 153 -0.43 8.91 -8.11
CA ALA A 153 -1.84 8.73 -7.78
C ALA A 153 -2.06 8.81 -6.26
N SER A 154 -3.16 9.45 -5.84
CA SER A 154 -3.65 9.45 -4.45
C SER A 154 -4.90 8.60 -4.24
N ASP A 155 -5.29 7.82 -5.25
CA ASP A 155 -6.49 7.01 -5.22
C ASP A 155 -6.48 5.94 -4.12
N LEU A 156 -7.64 5.76 -3.51
CA LEU A 156 -7.91 4.70 -2.55
C LEU A 156 -8.96 3.76 -3.10
N LEU A 157 -8.84 2.48 -2.73
CA LEU A 157 -9.78 1.46 -3.14
C LEU A 157 -10.64 1.01 -1.96
N LEU A 158 -11.93 1.28 -2.07
CA LEU A 158 -12.93 0.84 -1.11
C LEU A 158 -13.38 -0.58 -1.47
N ASP A 159 -13.45 -1.44 -0.46
CA ASP A 159 -14.17 -2.70 -0.56
C ASP A 159 -15.68 -2.46 -0.51
N ARG A 160 -16.47 -3.51 -0.78
CA ARG A 160 -17.94 -3.43 -0.85
C ARG A 160 -18.61 -2.91 0.43
N ASP A 161 -17.94 -3.04 1.56
CA ASP A 161 -18.39 -2.55 2.86
C ASP A 161 -17.86 -1.14 3.21
N GLY A 162 -17.22 -0.47 2.24
CA GLY A 162 -16.70 0.89 2.40
C GLY A 162 -15.38 1.00 3.16
N ARG A 163 -14.70 -0.12 3.48
CA ARG A 163 -13.40 -0.09 4.15
C ARG A 163 -12.24 -0.16 3.15
N VAL A 164 -11.15 0.52 3.46
CA VAL A 164 -9.89 0.41 2.70
C VAL A 164 -9.05 -0.71 3.30
N ARG A 165 -8.89 -1.81 2.56
CA ARG A 165 -8.00 -2.93 2.94
C ARG A 165 -6.85 -3.16 1.97
N ARG A 166 -7.01 -2.65 0.75
CA ARG A 166 -6.10 -2.89 -0.37
C ARG A 166 -5.32 -1.60 -0.65
N SER A 167 -4.02 -1.62 -0.40
CA SER A 167 -3.13 -0.53 -0.77
C SER A 167 -2.65 -0.73 -2.21
N LEU A 168 -2.97 0.24 -3.05
CA LEU A 168 -2.57 0.24 -4.46
C LEU A 168 -1.10 0.64 -4.58
N LEU A 169 -0.29 -0.11 -5.33
CA LEU A 169 1.09 0.29 -5.66
C LEU A 169 1.14 1.12 -6.94
N TYR A 170 0.28 0.80 -7.89
CA TYR A 170 0.10 1.59 -9.10
C TYR A 170 -1.30 1.40 -9.69
N LEU A 171 -1.67 2.34 -10.54
CA LEU A 171 -2.88 2.38 -11.32
C LEU A 171 -2.52 2.32 -12.80
N ARG A 172 -3.43 1.77 -13.60
CA ARG A 172 -3.35 1.89 -15.06
C ARG A 172 -4.43 2.86 -15.51
N THR A 173 -4.02 3.91 -16.22
CA THR A 173 -4.93 4.90 -16.82
C THR A 173 -5.67 4.27 -18.00
N GLN A 174 -6.71 4.95 -18.50
CA GLN A 174 -7.38 4.56 -19.74
C GLN A 174 -6.42 4.52 -20.94
N ASP A 175 -5.44 5.42 -20.98
CA ASP A 175 -4.39 5.46 -22.01
C ASP A 175 -3.26 4.45 -21.80
N ASP A 176 -3.51 3.38 -21.03
CA ASP A 176 -2.58 2.27 -20.80
C ASP A 176 -1.29 2.61 -20.02
N ARG A 177 -1.15 3.86 -19.56
CA ARG A 177 -0.01 4.32 -18.74
C ARG A 177 -0.14 3.82 -17.30
N SER A 178 0.99 3.44 -16.70
CA SER A 178 1.04 3.02 -15.30
C SER A 178 1.53 4.17 -14.41
N ILE A 179 0.74 4.55 -13.42
CA ILE A 179 1.03 5.64 -12.48
C ILE A 179 1.15 5.04 -11.09
N PHE A 180 2.30 5.23 -10.45
CA PHE A 180 2.50 4.76 -9.08
C PHE A 180 1.68 5.60 -8.09
N THR A 181 1.20 4.97 -7.02
CA THR A 181 0.64 5.72 -5.90
C THR A 181 1.74 6.47 -5.16
N LEU A 182 1.38 7.55 -4.47
CA LEU A 182 2.36 8.43 -3.82
C LEU A 182 3.33 7.65 -2.94
N GLY A 183 2.83 6.81 -2.03
CA GLY A 183 3.68 5.99 -1.15
C GLY A 183 4.65 5.08 -1.93
N ALA A 184 4.19 4.43 -2.99
CA ALA A 184 5.03 3.57 -3.82
C ALA A 184 6.09 4.38 -4.59
N ARG A 185 5.72 5.54 -5.17
CA ARG A 185 6.66 6.43 -5.88
C ARG A 185 7.75 6.92 -4.95
N LEU A 186 7.41 7.40 -3.76
CA LEU A 186 8.37 7.90 -2.77
C LEU A 186 9.30 6.77 -2.29
N ALA A 187 8.74 5.59 -2.00
CA ALA A 187 9.54 4.43 -1.59
C ALA A 187 10.52 4.00 -2.69
N PHE A 188 10.08 3.92 -3.94
CA PHE A 188 10.96 3.57 -5.07
C PHE A 188 12.02 4.64 -5.31
N PHE A 189 11.67 5.93 -5.26
CA PHE A 189 12.64 7.02 -5.38
C PHE A 189 13.71 6.95 -4.28
N TYR A 190 13.27 6.68 -3.04
CA TYR A 190 14.18 6.48 -1.92
C TYR A 190 15.09 5.28 -2.15
N LEU A 191 14.54 4.11 -2.46
CA LEU A 191 15.29 2.85 -2.60
C LEU A 191 16.24 2.82 -3.81
N ASP A 192 15.87 3.47 -4.90
CA ASP A 192 16.69 3.54 -6.12
C ASP A 192 18.08 4.13 -5.83
N ARG A 193 18.11 5.24 -5.08
CA ARG A 193 19.36 5.85 -4.60
C ARG A 193 20.12 4.99 -3.56
N GLN A 194 19.53 3.90 -3.04
CA GLN A 194 20.22 2.93 -2.16
C GLN A 194 20.77 1.73 -2.97
N GLY A 195 20.65 1.77 -4.30
CA GLY A 195 21.03 0.65 -5.17
C GLY A 195 19.97 -0.46 -5.21
N VAL A 196 18.78 -0.24 -4.65
CA VAL A 196 17.67 -1.20 -4.67
C VAL A 196 16.70 -0.81 -5.77
N HIS A 197 16.96 -1.33 -6.96
CA HIS A 197 16.18 -1.02 -8.15
C HIS A 197 15.01 -2.00 -8.35
N ARG A 198 13.94 -1.49 -8.95
CA ARG A 198 12.81 -2.31 -9.40
C ARG A 198 13.23 -3.11 -10.64
N GLN A 199 13.10 -4.44 -10.58
CA GLN A 199 13.44 -5.33 -11.69
C GLN A 199 12.16 -6.05 -12.16
N PRO A 200 11.75 -5.90 -13.44
CA PRO A 200 10.63 -6.68 -13.96
C PRO A 200 11.01 -8.17 -13.96
N LEU A 201 10.14 -9.02 -13.42
CA LEU A 201 10.31 -10.48 -13.50
C LEU A 201 9.46 -11.07 -14.61
N ASN A 202 8.24 -10.59 -14.76
CA ASN A 202 7.35 -10.94 -15.85
C ASN A 202 6.50 -9.69 -16.19
N PRO A 203 6.83 -8.95 -17.27
CA PRO A 203 6.12 -7.75 -17.66
C PRO A 203 4.62 -8.00 -17.96
N GLU A 204 4.28 -9.15 -18.54
CA GLU A 204 2.89 -9.49 -18.88
C GLU A 204 2.03 -9.75 -17.65
N GLN A 205 2.62 -10.37 -16.63
CA GLN A 205 1.98 -10.63 -15.34
C GLN A 205 2.21 -9.49 -14.34
N THR A 206 2.84 -8.37 -14.76
CA THR A 206 3.15 -7.22 -13.90
C THR A 206 3.89 -7.56 -12.60
N LYS A 207 4.61 -8.69 -12.59
CA LYS A 207 5.41 -9.14 -11.44
C LYS A 207 6.75 -8.44 -11.46
N PHE A 208 7.17 -7.92 -10.32
CA PHE A 208 8.47 -7.27 -10.20
C PHE A 208 9.17 -7.66 -8.90
N ARG A 209 10.49 -7.56 -8.91
CA ARG A 209 11.35 -7.71 -7.76
C ARG A 209 11.82 -6.35 -7.29
N LEU A 210 11.92 -6.20 -5.97
CA LEU A 210 12.54 -5.05 -5.31
C LEU A 210 13.49 -5.59 -4.24
N GLY A 211 14.79 -5.57 -4.53
CA GLY A 211 15.79 -6.25 -3.71
C GLY A 211 15.50 -7.76 -3.61
N ARG A 212 15.13 -8.24 -2.42
CA ARG A 212 14.79 -9.65 -2.18
C ARG A 212 13.29 -9.94 -2.26
N ALA A 213 12.45 -8.91 -2.25
CA ALA A 213 11.00 -9.06 -2.26
C ALA A 213 10.47 -9.23 -3.68
N VAL A 214 9.47 -10.08 -3.85
CA VAL A 214 8.74 -10.27 -5.12
C VAL A 214 7.32 -9.80 -4.93
N PHE A 215 6.92 -8.81 -5.72
CA PHE A 215 5.58 -8.26 -5.73
C PHE A 215 4.78 -8.91 -6.84
N THR A 216 3.63 -9.47 -6.47
CA THR A 216 2.69 -10.14 -7.36
C THR A 216 1.33 -9.45 -7.29
N PRO A 217 0.64 -9.27 -8.42
CA PRO A 217 -0.75 -8.83 -8.45
C PRO A 217 -1.67 -9.67 -7.57
N LEU A 218 -2.53 -8.99 -6.79
CA LEU A 218 -3.63 -9.63 -6.09
C LEU A 218 -4.60 -10.24 -7.10
N GLN A 219 -4.94 -11.51 -6.90
CA GLN A 219 -5.89 -12.26 -7.74
C GLN A 219 -7.32 -12.16 -7.19
N PRO A 220 -8.35 -12.44 -8.02
CA PRO A 220 -9.74 -12.27 -7.61
C PRO A 220 -10.19 -13.05 -6.38
N ASN A 221 -9.50 -14.15 -6.07
CA ASN A 221 -9.82 -15.07 -4.98
C ASN A 221 -8.66 -15.20 -3.96
N ASP A 222 -7.76 -14.21 -3.91
CA ASP A 222 -6.70 -14.18 -2.91
C ASP A 222 -7.24 -13.88 -1.51
N GLY A 223 -6.67 -14.51 -0.49
CA GLY A 223 -7.10 -14.32 0.90
C GLY A 223 -8.57 -14.71 1.11
N GLY A 224 -9.35 -13.81 1.70
CA GLY A 224 -10.78 -14.00 1.93
C GLY A 224 -11.69 -13.46 0.82
N TYR A 225 -11.13 -12.96 -0.28
CA TYR A 225 -11.92 -12.42 -1.38
C TYR A 225 -12.48 -13.53 -2.27
N VAL A 226 -13.68 -13.32 -2.82
CA VAL A 226 -14.28 -14.15 -3.85
C VAL A 226 -14.81 -13.26 -4.96
N GLY A 227 -14.30 -13.45 -6.19
CA GLY A 227 -14.73 -12.68 -7.36
C GLY A 227 -14.53 -11.18 -7.19
N MET A 228 -13.38 -10.76 -6.67
CA MET A 228 -13.02 -9.34 -6.52
C MET A 228 -13.07 -8.63 -7.87
N ASP A 229 -13.69 -7.45 -7.89
CA ASP A 229 -13.76 -6.60 -9.07
C ASP A 229 -12.35 -6.17 -9.49
N GLN A 230 -11.97 -6.49 -10.72
CA GLN A 230 -10.70 -6.09 -11.32
C GLN A 230 -10.82 -4.65 -11.79
N ILE A 231 -10.50 -3.71 -10.91
CA ILE A 231 -10.20 -2.35 -11.35
C ILE A 231 -8.86 -2.40 -12.11
N PRO A 232 -8.61 -1.56 -13.12
CA PRO A 232 -7.32 -1.52 -13.85
C PRO A 232 -6.09 -1.23 -12.97
N ALA A 233 -6.24 -1.14 -11.65
CA ALA A 233 -5.20 -1.21 -10.65
C ALA A 233 -4.72 -2.66 -10.48
N ARG A 234 -3.56 -3.00 -11.05
CA ARG A 234 -3.10 -4.40 -11.15
C ARG A 234 -2.14 -4.87 -10.05
N VAL A 235 -1.73 -4.02 -9.10
CA VAL A 235 -1.05 -4.52 -7.88
C VAL A 235 -1.57 -3.78 -6.65
N SER A 236 -2.47 -4.45 -5.93
CA SER A 236 -2.67 -4.20 -4.51
C SER A 236 -1.83 -5.19 -3.71
N HIS A 237 -1.19 -4.72 -2.64
CA HIS A 237 -0.55 -5.61 -1.68
C HIS A 237 -1.51 -5.81 -0.51
N ASP A 238 -1.76 -7.06 -0.11
CA ASP A 238 -2.47 -7.34 1.13
C ASP A 238 -1.52 -7.06 2.30
N LEU A 239 -1.83 -6.05 3.11
CA LEU A 239 -1.01 -5.65 4.25
C LEU A 239 -0.90 -6.75 5.32
N ALA A 240 -1.77 -7.78 5.29
CA ALA A 240 -1.79 -8.83 6.31
C ALA A 240 -0.75 -9.94 6.12
N TYR A 241 -0.35 -10.23 4.88
CA TYR A 241 0.55 -11.36 4.58
C TYR A 241 2.01 -10.95 4.36
N GLY A 242 2.34 -9.67 4.55
CA GLY A 242 3.71 -9.14 4.55
C GLY A 242 4.50 -9.46 5.82
N CYS A 243 4.54 -10.73 6.24
CA CYS A 243 5.60 -11.17 7.15
C CYS A 243 6.91 -11.22 6.36
N PHE A 244 7.71 -10.17 6.46
CA PHE A 244 9.14 -10.28 6.21
C PHE A 244 9.69 -11.38 7.13
N ALA A 245 9.92 -12.56 6.55
CA ALA A 245 10.72 -13.59 7.20
C ALA A 245 12.14 -13.04 7.36
N GLY A 246 12.37 -12.40 8.50
CA GLY A 246 13.70 -12.12 9.01
C GLY A 246 14.47 -13.44 9.04
N SER A 247 15.52 -13.50 8.24
CA SER A 247 16.53 -14.54 8.25
C SER A 247 17.01 -14.78 9.68
N ALA A 248 16.72 -15.97 10.22
CA ALA A 248 17.44 -16.54 11.35
C ALA A 248 17.84 -17.97 10.97
N ALA A 249 18.88 -18.06 10.13
CA ALA A 249 19.57 -19.31 9.82
C ALA A 249 21.03 -19.20 10.27
N THR A 250 21.27 -19.51 11.54
CA THR A 250 22.50 -20.01 12.22
C THR A 250 22.30 -19.70 13.71
N GLY A 251 22.45 -20.58 14.69
CA GLY A 251 23.22 -21.81 14.77
C GLY A 251 23.84 -21.80 16.17
N PHE A 252 23.38 -22.71 17.02
CA PHE A 252 24.14 -23.33 18.13
C PHE A 252 24.66 -22.47 19.31
N ASN A 253 24.00 -22.70 20.45
CA ASN A 253 24.58 -23.15 21.72
C ASN A 253 24.93 -22.14 22.85
N SER A 254 24.32 -22.45 24.00
CA SER A 254 24.92 -22.51 25.33
C SER A 254 25.19 -21.21 26.12
N ARG A 255 24.40 -21.12 27.21
CA ARG A 255 24.74 -20.67 28.57
C ARG A 255 24.63 -19.18 28.92
N LYS A 256 23.61 -18.94 29.75
CA LYS A 256 23.56 -18.07 30.93
C LYS A 256 24.92 -17.61 31.49
N ARG A 257 24.98 -16.30 31.76
CA ARG A 257 25.64 -15.52 32.84
C ARG A 257 26.10 -14.20 32.19
N GLY A 258 25.89 -13.00 32.68
CA GLY A 258 25.52 -12.43 33.98
C GLY A 258 26.04 -10.98 33.93
N CYS A 259 25.33 -10.02 34.51
CA CYS A 259 25.67 -8.60 34.53
C CYS A 259 27.09 -8.29 35.04
N SER A 260 27.75 -7.25 34.50
CA SER A 260 28.11 -6.00 35.22
C SER A 260 28.93 -5.04 34.31
N PRO A 261 28.96 -3.73 34.61
CA PRO A 261 29.44 -2.68 33.71
C PRO A 261 30.86 -2.17 34.05
N SER A 262 31.48 -1.57 33.05
CA SER A 262 32.40 -0.42 33.14
C SER A 262 32.62 0.15 31.75
#